data_AF-A0A529LVH2-F1
#
_entry.id   AF-A0A529LVH2-F1
#
_cell.length_a   1.000
_cell.length_b   1.000
_cell.length_c   1.000
_cell.angle_alpha   90.00
_cell.angle_beta   90.00
_cell.angle_gamma   90.00
#
_symmetry.space_group_name_H-M   'P 1'
#
loop_
_entity.id
_entity.type
_entity.pdbx_description
1 polymer ?
#
loop_
_entity_poly.entity_id
_entity_poly.type
_entity_poly.pdbx_seq_one_letter_code
_entity_poly.pdbx_strand_id
1 'polypeptide(L)'
;MASSLAPIARTEPYGRVVVRAALWLAFLAPFFYLSYGFANWLASRRDEVGSIVFSWEHGIPFVAWTIVPYWSINLFYGLSLLLNNDRQGVDRLAGRYLTAQVVAVICFILFPLTATFVRPATTGLPGFLFAVLGGFDKPFNQAPSLHIALLVIIWDHWRHRLGGLLLPLWHGWGFLIGASVLTTWQHHFIDMPTGALLGFFALWLFPRSGDLPFSGFRLTSDAKARRLARFYALGAVLALAGAALGALFCAVALFLLWPALALAIVAFAYAGAGEKVFQKSADGSITLASHVLLLPYRLGARANIWAWTRSLTP
;
A
#
# COMPACT_ATOMS: atom_id res chain seq x y z
N MET A 1 -51.71 6.15 -5.47
CA MET A 1 -50.60 5.16 -5.44
C MET A 1 -49.75 5.35 -6.69
N ALA A 2 -48.69 6.16 -6.62
CA ALA A 2 -47.72 6.28 -7.70
C ALA A 2 -46.47 5.51 -7.28
N SER A 3 -46.30 4.32 -7.86
CA SER A 3 -45.12 3.47 -7.65
C SER A 3 -43.93 4.08 -8.39
N SER A 4 -42.95 4.60 -7.66
CA SER A 4 -41.67 4.99 -8.25
C SER A 4 -40.88 3.72 -8.57
N LEU A 5 -40.83 3.35 -9.85
CA LEU A 5 -39.91 2.32 -10.32
C LEU A 5 -38.48 2.82 -10.12
N ALA A 6 -37.76 2.21 -9.16
CA ALA A 6 -36.33 2.39 -8.99
C ALA A 6 -35.63 2.08 -10.34
N PRO A 7 -34.63 2.86 -10.76
CA PRO A 7 -33.94 2.59 -12.01
C PRO A 7 -33.22 1.25 -11.88
N ILE A 8 -33.62 0.28 -12.70
CA ILE A 8 -32.89 -0.99 -12.88
C ILE A 8 -31.52 -0.59 -13.41
N ALA A 9 -30.50 -0.64 -12.54
CA ALA A 9 -29.12 -0.42 -12.93
C ALA A 9 -28.78 -1.43 -14.02
N ARG A 10 -28.65 -0.97 -15.28
CA ARG A 10 -28.25 -1.85 -16.38
C ARG A 10 -26.86 -2.38 -16.04
N THR A 11 -26.78 -3.69 -15.82
CA THR A 11 -25.51 -4.38 -15.64
C THR A 11 -24.68 -4.17 -16.90
N GLU A 12 -23.51 -3.54 -16.78
CA GLU A 12 -22.62 -3.36 -17.91
C GLU A 12 -22.26 -4.73 -18.51
N PRO A 13 -22.23 -4.89 -19.85
CA PRO A 13 -21.78 -6.14 -20.44
C PRO A 13 -20.37 -6.47 -19.95
N TYR A 14 -20.18 -7.66 -19.39
CA TYR A 14 -18.91 -8.07 -18.78
C TYR A 14 -17.72 -7.97 -19.76
N GLY A 15 -17.96 -8.15 -21.06
CA GLY A 15 -16.95 -7.93 -22.10
C GLY A 15 -16.30 -6.54 -22.04
N ARG A 16 -17.06 -5.49 -21.68
CA ARG A 16 -16.50 -4.13 -21.52
C ARG A 16 -15.57 -4.01 -20.30
N VAL A 17 -15.87 -4.75 -19.23
CA VAL A 17 -15.01 -4.84 -18.03
C VAL A 17 -13.70 -5.54 -18.39
N VAL A 18 -13.77 -6.66 -19.11
CA VAL A 18 -12.59 -7.42 -19.56
C VAL A 18 -11.72 -6.58 -20.50
N VAL A 19 -12.32 -5.89 -21.48
CA VAL A 19 -11.57 -5.00 -22.39
C VAL A 19 -10.88 -3.89 -21.58
N ARG A 20 -11.58 -3.28 -20.61
CA ARG A 20 -10.98 -2.24 -19.76
C ARG A 20 -9.83 -2.79 -18.92
N ALA A 21 -9.98 -3.98 -18.35
CA ALA A 21 -8.93 -4.65 -17.59
C ALA A 21 -7.72 -5.00 -18.47
N ALA A 22 -7.95 -5.50 -19.69
CA ALA A 22 -6.90 -5.80 -20.65
C ALA A 22 -6.13 -4.54 -21.08
N LEU A 23 -6.81 -3.42 -21.30
CA LEU A 23 -6.17 -2.12 -21.59
C LEU A 23 -5.30 -1.65 -20.42
N TRP A 24 -5.79 -1.77 -19.18
CA TRP A 24 -4.98 -1.47 -18.00
C TRP A 24 -3.79 -2.39 -17.86
N LEU A 25 -3.93 -3.70 -18.10
CA LEU A 25 -2.80 -4.64 -18.08
C LEU A 25 -1.77 -4.32 -19.16
N ALA A 26 -2.23 -4.00 -20.38
CA ALA A 26 -1.37 -3.60 -21.50
C ALA A 26 -0.61 -2.29 -21.22
N PHE A 27 -1.10 -1.44 -20.32
CA PHE A 27 -0.39 -0.26 -19.85
C PHE A 27 0.51 -0.56 -18.64
N LEU A 28 -0.04 -1.18 -17.60
CA LEU A 28 0.62 -1.39 -16.31
C LEU A 28 1.83 -2.32 -16.43
N ALA A 29 1.76 -3.38 -17.26
CA ALA A 29 2.88 -4.30 -17.39
C ALA A 29 4.10 -3.66 -18.07
N PRO A 30 4.01 -3.02 -19.26
CA PRO A 30 5.14 -2.28 -19.83
C PRO A 30 5.62 -1.15 -18.92
N PHE A 31 4.69 -0.40 -18.33
CA PHE A 31 5.05 0.67 -17.39
C PHE A 31 5.84 0.15 -16.20
N PHE A 32 5.45 -0.99 -15.63
CA PHE A 32 6.18 -1.68 -14.57
C PHE A 32 7.61 -1.99 -15.01
N TYR A 33 7.79 -2.77 -16.09
CA TYR A 33 9.13 -3.19 -16.51
C TYR A 33 10.04 -2.02 -16.89
N LEU A 34 9.50 -0.98 -17.55
CA LEU A 34 10.26 0.21 -17.91
C LEU A 34 10.66 1.04 -16.68
N SER A 35 9.71 1.36 -15.80
CA SER A 35 9.98 2.18 -14.62
C SER A 35 10.88 1.45 -13.60
N TYR A 36 10.63 0.16 -13.40
CA TYR A 36 11.41 -0.70 -12.50
C TYR A 36 12.82 -0.96 -13.04
N GLY A 37 12.94 -1.23 -14.34
CA GLY A 37 14.23 -1.38 -15.02
C GLY A 37 15.04 -0.08 -14.98
N PHE A 38 14.40 1.06 -15.19
CA PHE A 38 15.03 2.38 -15.11
C PHE A 38 15.54 2.69 -13.70
N ALA A 39 14.72 2.46 -12.66
CA ALA A 39 15.13 2.67 -11.27
C ALA A 39 16.35 1.81 -10.91
N ASN A 40 16.33 0.54 -11.29
CA ASN A 40 17.46 -0.38 -11.09
C ASN A 40 18.72 0.06 -11.85
N TRP A 41 18.57 0.48 -13.10
CA TRP A 41 19.69 0.97 -13.90
C TRP A 41 20.32 2.20 -13.24
N LEU A 42 19.50 3.15 -12.80
CA LEU A 42 19.98 4.36 -12.12
C LEU A 42 20.67 4.01 -10.80
N ALA A 43 20.10 3.08 -10.02
CA ALA A 43 20.73 2.61 -8.78
C ALA A 43 22.08 1.92 -9.03
N SER A 44 22.21 1.13 -10.10
CA SER A 44 23.47 0.48 -10.48
C SER A 44 24.59 1.44 -10.91
N ARG A 45 24.26 2.72 -11.13
CA ARG A 45 25.21 3.78 -11.46
C ARG A 45 25.74 4.52 -10.22
N ARG A 46 25.24 4.21 -9.02
CA ARG A 46 25.69 4.83 -7.78
C ARG A 46 26.85 4.03 -7.17
N ASP A 47 27.83 4.75 -6.63
CA ASP A 47 29.05 4.17 -6.07
C ASP A 47 28.78 3.38 -4.77
N GLU A 48 27.87 3.87 -3.94
CA GLU A 48 27.43 3.20 -2.71
C GLU A 48 25.91 3.08 -2.69
N VAL A 49 25.40 1.87 -2.42
CA VAL A 49 23.99 1.62 -2.17
C VAL A 49 23.84 1.02 -0.78
N GLY A 50 23.02 1.65 0.06
CA GLY A 50 22.83 1.24 1.44
C GLY A 50 21.99 -0.03 1.57
N SER A 51 22.02 -0.64 2.76
CA SER A 51 21.13 -1.74 3.14
C SER A 51 20.64 -1.52 4.57
N ILE A 52 19.36 -1.78 4.81
CA ILE A 52 18.77 -1.67 6.15
C ILE A 52 18.34 -3.07 6.58
N VAL A 53 19.13 -3.69 7.47
CA VAL A 53 18.92 -5.08 7.91
C VAL A 53 18.99 -5.13 9.42
N PHE A 54 18.01 -5.77 10.06
CA PHE A 54 18.07 -6.04 11.49
C PHE A 54 18.92 -7.29 11.78
N SER A 55 19.65 -7.29 12.90
CA SER A 55 20.53 -8.40 13.27
C SER A 55 19.80 -9.75 13.40
N TRP A 56 18.58 -9.74 13.92
CA TRP A 56 17.76 -10.95 14.10
C TRP A 56 17.28 -11.58 12.77
N GLU A 57 17.31 -10.85 11.64
CA GLU A 57 16.88 -11.37 10.34
C GLU A 57 17.75 -12.53 9.84
N HIS A 58 19.00 -12.62 10.31
CA HIS A 58 19.90 -13.74 10.02
C HIS A 58 19.39 -15.08 10.58
N GLY A 59 18.47 -15.05 11.54
CA GLY A 59 17.80 -16.24 12.07
C GLY A 59 16.65 -16.76 11.20
N ILE A 60 16.25 -16.02 10.16
CA ILE A 60 15.14 -16.42 9.28
C ILE A 60 15.65 -17.49 8.29
N PRO A 61 15.11 -18.72 8.33
CA PRO A 61 15.55 -19.77 7.43
C PRO A 61 15.12 -19.47 6.00
N PHE A 62 15.98 -19.78 5.04
CA PHE A 62 15.61 -19.82 3.63
C PHE A 62 14.72 -21.04 3.36
N VAL A 63 13.54 -20.81 2.79
CA VAL A 63 12.54 -21.86 2.52
C VAL A 63 12.12 -21.81 1.05
N ALA A 64 12.82 -22.55 0.19
CA ALA A 64 12.71 -22.45 -1.26
C ALA A 64 11.26 -22.57 -1.80
N TRP A 65 10.44 -23.49 -1.27
CA TRP A 65 9.08 -23.72 -1.79
C TRP A 65 8.15 -22.51 -1.60
N THR A 66 8.46 -21.61 -0.67
CA THR A 66 7.68 -20.37 -0.44
C THR A 66 7.77 -19.39 -1.62
N ILE A 67 8.62 -19.65 -2.61
CA ILE A 67 8.60 -18.94 -3.90
C ILE A 67 7.28 -19.13 -4.66
N VAL A 68 6.55 -20.23 -4.42
CA VAL A 68 5.24 -20.48 -5.05
C VAL A 68 4.18 -19.48 -4.57
N PRO A 69 3.92 -19.32 -3.26
CA PRO A 69 3.03 -18.28 -2.78
C PRO A 69 3.53 -16.88 -3.16
N TYR A 70 4.84 -16.61 -3.10
CA TYR A 70 5.42 -15.35 -3.59
C TYR A 70 4.97 -15.05 -5.03
N TRP A 71 5.18 -15.99 -5.97
CA TRP A 71 4.78 -15.82 -7.36
C TRP A 71 3.26 -15.73 -7.57
N SER A 72 2.46 -16.33 -6.69
CA SER A 72 1.00 -16.32 -6.82
C SER A 72 0.41 -14.91 -6.83
N ILE A 73 1.08 -13.92 -6.24
CA ILE A 73 0.64 -12.52 -6.30
C ILE A 73 0.51 -12.03 -7.75
N ASN A 74 1.39 -12.48 -8.66
CA ASN A 74 1.39 -12.06 -10.07
C ASN A 74 0.16 -12.61 -10.80
N LEU A 75 -0.25 -13.84 -10.47
CA LEU A 75 -1.48 -14.43 -10.97
C LEU A 75 -2.70 -13.66 -10.45
N PHE A 76 -2.76 -13.41 -9.14
CA PHE A 76 -3.85 -12.65 -8.54
C PHE A 76 -3.87 -11.19 -8.98
N TYR A 77 -2.74 -10.61 -9.37
CA TYR A 77 -2.66 -9.26 -9.92
C TYR A 77 -3.51 -9.14 -11.19
N GLY A 78 -3.29 -10.03 -12.16
CA GLY A 78 -4.06 -10.08 -13.40
C GLY A 78 -5.51 -10.50 -13.18
N LEU A 79 -5.71 -11.53 -12.37
CA LEU A 79 -7.05 -12.05 -12.08
C LEU A 79 -7.93 -11.01 -11.38
N SER A 80 -7.39 -10.23 -10.44
CA SER A 80 -8.11 -9.17 -9.73
C SER A 80 -8.63 -8.09 -10.67
N LEU A 81 -7.89 -7.73 -11.72
CA LEU A 81 -8.32 -6.74 -12.71
C LEU A 81 -9.43 -7.30 -13.59
N LEU A 82 -9.28 -8.53 -14.07
CA LEU A 82 -10.27 -9.20 -14.91
C LEU A 82 -11.59 -9.43 -14.16
N LEU A 83 -11.52 -9.85 -12.88
CA LEU A 83 -12.67 -10.12 -12.03
C LEU A 83 -13.14 -8.86 -11.28
N ASN A 84 -13.76 -7.96 -12.04
CA ASN A 84 -14.47 -6.79 -11.50
C ASN A 84 -15.94 -6.79 -11.89
N ASN A 85 -16.75 -6.04 -11.14
CA ASN A 85 -18.20 -5.96 -11.37
C ASN A 85 -18.55 -4.92 -12.45
N ASP A 86 -17.71 -3.91 -12.59
CA ASP A 86 -17.89 -2.78 -13.49
C ASP A 86 -16.54 -2.15 -13.85
N ARG A 87 -16.52 -1.28 -14.86
CA ARG A 87 -15.29 -0.59 -15.31
C ARG A 87 -14.72 0.38 -14.29
N GLN A 88 -15.55 0.97 -13.43
CA GLN A 88 -15.07 1.89 -12.40
C GLN A 88 -14.27 1.13 -11.33
N GLY A 89 -14.68 -0.09 -10.99
CA GLY A 89 -13.95 -1.00 -10.10
C GLY A 89 -12.57 -1.37 -10.67
N VAL A 90 -12.51 -1.65 -11.98
CA VAL A 90 -11.23 -1.87 -12.69
C VAL A 90 -10.35 -0.62 -12.59
N ASP A 91 -10.89 0.56 -12.88
CA ASP A 91 -10.14 1.82 -12.86
C ASP A 91 -9.63 2.16 -11.45
N ARG A 92 -10.44 1.94 -10.41
CA ARG A 92 -10.04 2.12 -9.02
C ARG A 92 -8.92 1.15 -8.64
N LEU A 93 -9.04 -0.13 -9.01
CA LEU A 93 -8.01 -1.13 -8.72
C LEU A 93 -6.70 -0.82 -9.46
N ALA A 94 -6.78 -0.47 -10.75
CA ALA A 94 -5.64 -0.05 -11.53
C ALA A 94 -4.99 1.21 -10.97
N GLY A 95 -5.79 2.18 -10.50
CA GLY A 95 -5.29 3.38 -9.81
C GLY A 95 -4.52 3.06 -8.53
N ARG A 96 -4.96 2.04 -7.75
CA ARG A 96 -4.22 1.55 -6.58
C ARG A 96 -2.87 0.96 -6.97
N TYR A 97 -2.84 0.11 -7.99
CA TYR A 97 -1.59 -0.48 -8.49
C TYR A 97 -0.63 0.57 -9.04
N LEU A 98 -1.14 1.51 -9.83
CA LEU A 98 -0.34 2.59 -10.39
C LEU A 98 0.24 3.49 -9.29
N THR A 99 -0.55 3.81 -8.26
CA THR A 99 -0.08 4.60 -7.11
C THR A 99 1.02 3.89 -6.37
N ALA A 100 0.82 2.60 -6.04
CA ALA A 100 1.84 1.79 -5.39
C ALA A 100 3.13 1.75 -6.22
N GLN A 101 3.02 1.53 -7.53
CA GLN A 101 4.16 1.50 -8.45
C GLN A 101 4.92 2.83 -8.47
N VAL A 102 4.22 3.94 -8.72
CA VAL A 102 4.84 5.26 -8.86
C VAL A 102 5.53 5.67 -7.58
N VAL A 103 4.88 5.51 -6.42
CA VAL A 103 5.48 5.86 -5.14
C VAL A 103 6.67 4.96 -4.83
N ALA A 104 6.57 3.64 -5.06
CA ALA A 104 7.70 2.72 -4.85
C ALA A 104 8.89 3.07 -5.75
N VAL A 105 8.68 3.31 -7.04
CA VAL A 105 9.74 3.70 -7.99
C VAL A 105 10.39 5.03 -7.60
N ILE A 106 9.61 6.03 -7.17
CA ILE A 106 10.17 7.29 -6.66
C ILE A 106 11.05 7.01 -5.44
N CYS A 107 10.61 6.17 -4.51
CA CYS A 107 11.42 5.78 -3.36
C CYS A 107 12.71 5.03 -3.78
N PHE A 108 12.64 4.09 -4.72
CA PHE A 108 13.82 3.36 -5.21
C PHE A 108 14.83 4.28 -5.91
N ILE A 109 14.34 5.33 -6.58
CA ILE A 109 15.20 6.35 -7.22
C ILE A 109 15.82 7.27 -6.16
N LEU A 110 15.07 7.72 -5.17
CA LEU A 110 15.57 8.67 -4.15
C LEU A 110 16.46 7.98 -3.11
N PHE A 111 16.11 6.76 -2.71
CA PHE A 111 16.73 5.98 -1.64
C PHE A 111 16.93 4.53 -2.10
N PRO A 112 17.89 4.27 -3.01
CA PRO A 112 18.15 2.92 -3.48
C PRO A 112 18.65 2.09 -2.30
N LEU A 113 18.13 0.87 -2.15
CA LEU A 113 18.53 -0.04 -1.09
C LEU A 113 18.77 -1.42 -1.67
N THR A 114 19.88 -2.06 -1.28
CA THR A 114 20.24 -3.40 -1.76
C THR A 114 19.83 -4.49 -0.79
N ALA A 115 19.29 -5.59 -1.32
CA ALA A 115 19.25 -6.86 -0.60
C ALA A 115 20.68 -7.37 -0.34
N THR A 116 20.99 -7.75 0.89
CA THR A 116 22.33 -8.24 1.27
C THR A 116 22.46 -9.76 1.23
N PHE A 117 21.35 -10.49 1.31
CA PHE A 117 21.37 -11.95 1.38
C PHE A 117 21.55 -12.58 0.01
N VAL A 118 22.60 -13.41 -0.13
CA VAL A 118 22.84 -14.20 -1.33
C VAL A 118 22.02 -15.48 -1.26
N ARG A 119 21.11 -15.67 -2.23
CA ARG A 119 20.24 -16.84 -2.30
C ARG A 119 21.05 -18.12 -2.53
N PRO A 120 20.77 -19.22 -1.80
CA PRO A 120 21.37 -20.53 -2.08
C PRO A 120 20.96 -21.05 -3.46
N ALA A 121 21.78 -21.94 -4.05
CA ALA A 121 21.40 -22.65 -5.26
C ALA A 121 20.21 -23.58 -4.99
N THR A 122 19.14 -23.43 -5.77
CA THR A 122 17.92 -24.24 -5.65
C THR A 122 17.65 -25.02 -6.93
N THR A 123 17.11 -26.23 -6.82
CA THR A 123 16.76 -27.11 -7.95
C THR A 123 15.23 -27.28 -8.08
N GLY A 124 14.78 -27.89 -9.18
CA GLY A 124 13.36 -28.18 -9.44
C GLY A 124 12.51 -26.93 -9.74
N LEU A 125 11.20 -27.01 -9.47
CA LEU A 125 10.26 -25.91 -9.71
C LEU A 125 10.64 -24.62 -8.96
N PRO A 126 11.04 -24.65 -7.67
CA PRO A 126 11.53 -23.44 -7.01
C PRO A 126 12.73 -22.81 -7.71
N GLY A 127 13.70 -23.63 -8.15
CA GLY A 127 14.86 -23.16 -8.90
C GLY A 127 14.50 -22.46 -10.21
N PHE A 128 13.56 -23.04 -10.97
CA PHE A 128 13.04 -22.39 -12.17
C PHE A 128 12.38 -21.04 -11.86
N LEU A 129 11.50 -20.98 -10.85
CA LEU A 129 10.80 -19.75 -10.47
C LEU A 129 11.77 -18.67 -9.96
N PHE A 130 12.81 -19.05 -9.22
CA PHE A 130 13.87 -18.13 -8.81
C PHE A 130 14.72 -17.64 -9.99
N ALA A 131 15.00 -18.49 -10.97
CA ALA A 131 15.74 -18.09 -12.17
C ALA A 131 14.95 -17.09 -13.02
N VAL A 132 13.65 -17.33 -13.23
CA VAL A 132 12.77 -16.37 -13.92
C VAL A 132 12.68 -15.06 -13.14
N LEU A 133 12.53 -15.13 -11.80
CA LEU A 133 12.46 -13.95 -10.94
C LEU A 133 13.75 -13.12 -11.02
N GLY A 134 14.90 -13.78 -10.92
CA GLY A 134 16.22 -13.13 -11.03
C GLY A 134 16.50 -12.51 -12.40
N GLY A 135 15.75 -12.88 -13.45
CA GLY A 135 15.86 -12.28 -14.78
C GLY A 135 15.38 -10.83 -14.85
N PHE A 136 14.47 -10.41 -13.96
CA PHE A 136 13.93 -9.05 -13.94
C PHE A 136 14.05 -8.35 -12.57
N ASP A 137 14.19 -9.10 -11.48
CA ASP A 137 14.30 -8.57 -10.12
C ASP A 137 15.76 -8.39 -9.72
N LYS A 138 16.22 -7.13 -9.79
CA LYS A 138 17.59 -6.69 -9.48
C LYS A 138 17.66 -6.18 -8.03
N PRO A 139 18.84 -6.15 -7.41
CA PRO A 139 18.93 -6.09 -5.94
C PRO A 139 18.52 -4.75 -5.31
N PHE A 140 18.27 -3.69 -6.08
CA PHE A 140 18.22 -2.30 -5.60
C PHE A 140 16.85 -1.77 -5.15
N ASN A 141 15.81 -2.64 -5.11
CA ASN A 141 14.41 -2.24 -4.97
C ASN A 141 13.75 -2.81 -3.69
N GLN A 142 14.30 -2.45 -2.53
CA GLN A 142 13.89 -3.02 -1.25
C GLN A 142 12.74 -2.25 -0.58
N ALA A 143 12.95 -1.00 -0.17
CA ALA A 143 11.97 -0.23 0.60
C ALA A 143 11.31 0.90 -0.22
N PRO A 144 9.96 0.99 -0.26
CA PRO A 144 8.98 0.08 0.31
C PRO A 144 8.81 -1.21 -0.53
N SER A 145 8.45 -2.33 0.10
CA SER A 145 8.16 -3.55 -0.66
C SER A 145 6.90 -3.37 -1.50
N LEU A 146 7.09 -3.26 -2.82
CA LEU A 146 5.99 -3.22 -3.78
C LEU A 146 5.18 -4.52 -3.72
N HIS A 147 5.82 -5.66 -3.49
CA HIS A 147 5.16 -6.95 -3.34
C HIS A 147 4.16 -6.93 -2.18
N ILE A 148 4.56 -6.41 -1.03
CA ILE A 148 3.67 -6.27 0.14
C ILE A 148 2.59 -5.21 -0.09
N ALA A 149 2.89 -4.12 -0.80
CA ALA A 149 1.88 -3.14 -1.17
C ALA A 149 0.79 -3.76 -2.07
N LEU A 150 1.19 -4.54 -3.08
CA LEU A 150 0.27 -5.29 -3.95
C LEU A 150 -0.49 -6.35 -3.16
N LEU A 151 0.16 -7.07 -2.24
CA LEU A 151 -0.49 -8.00 -1.33
C LEU A 151 -1.62 -7.34 -0.56
N VAL A 152 -1.39 -6.19 0.08
CA VAL A 152 -2.45 -5.47 0.82
C VAL A 152 -3.62 -5.10 -0.09
N ILE A 153 -3.35 -4.60 -1.29
CA ILE A 153 -4.38 -4.20 -2.27
C ILE A 153 -5.19 -5.41 -2.75
N ILE A 154 -4.52 -6.49 -3.14
CA ILE A 154 -5.14 -7.72 -3.66
C ILE A 154 -5.89 -8.44 -2.55
N TRP A 155 -5.30 -8.53 -1.36
CA TRP A 155 -5.94 -9.08 -0.17
C TRP A 155 -7.27 -8.39 0.14
N ASP A 156 -7.28 -7.05 0.12
CA ASP A 156 -8.48 -6.22 0.28
C ASP A 156 -9.54 -6.48 -0.81
N HIS A 157 -9.11 -6.61 -2.06
CA HIS A 157 -10.00 -6.89 -3.19
C HIS A 157 -10.75 -8.21 -3.02
N TRP A 158 -10.03 -9.28 -2.67
CA TRP A 158 -10.58 -10.64 -2.59
C TRP A 158 -11.32 -10.93 -1.29
N ARG A 159 -10.90 -10.39 -0.14
CA ARG A 159 -11.59 -10.64 1.15
C ARG A 159 -13.05 -10.19 1.15
N HIS A 160 -13.41 -9.25 0.28
CA HIS A 160 -14.78 -8.77 0.10
C HIS A 160 -15.58 -9.51 -1.00
N ARG A 161 -14.94 -10.46 -1.70
CA ARG A 161 -15.56 -11.32 -2.72
C ARG A 161 -15.69 -12.76 -2.24
N LEU A 162 -14.87 -13.16 -1.28
CA LEU A 162 -14.87 -14.49 -0.68
C LEU A 162 -15.73 -14.51 0.59
N GLY A 163 -16.45 -15.60 0.78
CA GLY A 163 -17.26 -15.85 1.97
C GLY A 163 -17.12 -17.31 2.43
N GLY A 164 -17.70 -17.63 3.59
CA GLY A 164 -17.63 -18.98 4.16
C GLY A 164 -16.20 -19.44 4.42
N LEU A 165 -15.90 -20.70 4.11
CA LEU A 165 -14.58 -21.31 4.33
C LEU A 165 -13.46 -20.73 3.44
N LEU A 166 -13.78 -20.07 2.33
CA LEU A 166 -12.78 -19.49 1.44
C LEU A 166 -12.11 -18.25 2.03
N LEU A 167 -12.81 -17.53 2.91
CA LEU A 167 -12.29 -16.31 3.53
C LEU A 167 -11.09 -16.59 4.47
N PRO A 168 -11.17 -17.51 5.47
CA PRO A 168 -10.02 -17.84 6.30
C PRO A 168 -8.87 -18.47 5.50
N LEU A 169 -9.17 -19.27 4.46
CA LEU A 169 -8.15 -19.80 3.55
C LEU A 169 -7.41 -18.66 2.82
N TRP A 170 -8.14 -17.65 2.37
CA TRP A 170 -7.54 -16.46 1.75
C TRP A 170 -6.69 -15.65 2.71
N HIS A 171 -7.11 -15.51 3.97
CA HIS A 171 -6.27 -14.89 5.01
C HIS A 171 -4.98 -15.68 5.25
N GLY A 172 -5.08 -17.02 5.35
CA GLY A 172 -3.91 -17.89 5.48
C GLY A 172 -2.97 -17.80 4.27
N TRP A 173 -3.52 -17.79 3.06
CA TRP A 173 -2.74 -17.63 1.83
C TRP A 173 -2.08 -16.25 1.75
N GLY A 174 -2.80 -15.19 2.06
CA GLY A 174 -2.26 -13.83 2.11
C GLY A 174 -1.13 -13.69 3.14
N PHE A 175 -1.27 -14.32 4.31
CA PHE A 175 -0.20 -14.41 5.30
C PHE A 175 1.02 -15.16 4.75
N LEU A 176 0.82 -16.26 4.03
CA LEU A 176 1.90 -17.04 3.43
C LEU A 176 2.63 -16.25 2.33
N ILE A 177 1.91 -15.46 1.50
CA ILE A 177 2.54 -14.53 0.56
C ILE A 177 3.39 -13.50 1.33
N GLY A 178 2.85 -12.91 2.39
CA GLY A 178 3.57 -11.95 3.22
C GLY A 178 4.82 -12.55 3.86
N ALA A 179 4.73 -13.75 4.43
CA ALA A 179 5.86 -14.46 5.03
C ALA A 179 6.90 -14.87 3.97
N SER A 180 6.44 -15.19 2.75
CA SER A 180 7.32 -15.64 1.67
C SER A 180 8.37 -14.62 1.28
N VAL A 181 8.11 -13.31 1.42
CA VAL A 181 9.11 -12.27 1.08
C VAL A 181 10.36 -12.37 1.96
N LEU A 182 10.20 -12.78 3.23
CA LEU A 182 11.29 -13.01 4.17
C LEU A 182 11.94 -14.38 3.95
N THR A 183 11.16 -15.45 3.81
CA THR A 183 11.71 -16.80 3.68
C THR A 183 12.32 -17.09 2.30
N THR A 184 12.05 -16.25 1.31
CA THR A 184 12.75 -16.25 0.00
C THR A 184 13.92 -15.27 -0.05
N TRP A 185 14.19 -14.56 1.06
CA TRP A 185 15.20 -13.51 1.18
C TRP A 185 15.13 -12.44 0.06
N GLN A 186 13.90 -12.06 -0.32
CA GLN A 186 13.68 -11.01 -1.33
C GLN A 186 13.61 -9.62 -0.71
N HIS A 187 13.18 -9.54 0.55
CA HIS A 187 12.98 -8.29 1.27
C HIS A 187 13.49 -8.41 2.70
N HIS A 188 13.92 -7.28 3.24
CA HIS A 188 14.18 -7.13 4.67
C HIS A 188 12.90 -6.81 5.43
N PHE A 189 12.91 -7.03 6.74
CA PHE A 189 11.69 -6.86 7.56
C PHE A 189 11.10 -5.45 7.44
N ILE A 190 11.94 -4.41 7.35
CA ILE A 190 11.49 -3.02 7.28
C ILE A 190 10.73 -2.67 5.99
N ASP A 191 10.94 -3.45 4.94
CA ASP A 191 10.25 -3.29 3.66
C ASP A 191 8.78 -3.67 3.77
N MET A 192 8.44 -4.56 4.71
CA MET A 192 7.08 -5.05 4.93
C MET A 192 6.14 -3.98 5.52
N PRO A 193 6.43 -3.32 6.66
CA PRO A 193 5.55 -2.28 7.19
C PRO A 193 5.49 -1.06 6.28
N THR A 194 6.60 -0.69 5.62
CA THR A 194 6.61 0.41 4.66
C THR A 194 5.81 0.08 3.39
N GLY A 195 5.91 -1.15 2.89
CA GLY A 195 5.08 -1.68 1.80
C GLY A 195 3.59 -1.75 2.17
N ALA A 196 3.29 -2.22 3.38
CA ALA A 196 1.91 -2.28 3.87
C ALA A 196 1.31 -0.88 4.01
N LEU A 197 2.07 0.08 4.56
CA LEU A 197 1.67 1.49 4.65
C LEU A 197 1.33 2.06 3.27
N LEU A 198 2.17 1.78 2.26
CA LEU A 198 1.91 2.17 0.87
C LEU A 198 0.66 1.50 0.29
N GLY A 199 0.46 0.20 0.53
CA GLY A 199 -0.73 -0.52 0.11
C GLY A 199 -2.02 0.07 0.72
N PHE A 200 -2.01 0.37 2.02
CA PHE A 200 -3.12 1.04 2.69
C PHE A 200 -3.32 2.47 2.18
N PHE A 201 -2.25 3.20 1.88
CA PHE A 201 -2.32 4.53 1.26
C PHE A 201 -3.03 4.47 -0.10
N ALA A 202 -2.69 3.50 -0.95
CA ALA A 202 -3.35 3.30 -2.23
C ALA A 202 -4.84 2.95 -2.06
N LEU A 203 -5.18 2.07 -1.10
CA LEU A 203 -6.57 1.74 -0.75
C LEU A 203 -7.36 2.95 -0.24
N TRP A 204 -6.72 3.82 0.54
CA TRP A 204 -7.32 5.07 0.99
C TRP A 204 -7.51 6.06 -0.17
N LEU A 205 -6.51 6.22 -1.04
CA LEU A 205 -6.57 7.15 -2.16
C LEU A 205 -7.68 6.78 -3.17
N PHE A 206 -7.89 5.48 -3.37
CA PHE A 206 -8.94 4.93 -4.23
C PHE A 206 -9.87 4.01 -3.42
N PRO A 207 -10.80 4.55 -2.62
CA PRO A 207 -11.69 3.76 -1.80
C PRO A 207 -12.58 2.84 -2.64
N ARG A 208 -13.05 1.72 -2.09
CA ARG A 208 -13.88 0.74 -2.83
C ARG A 208 -15.19 1.35 -3.31
N SER A 209 -15.84 2.14 -2.46
CA SER A 209 -17.10 2.82 -2.72
C SER A 209 -17.02 4.27 -2.25
N GLY A 210 -17.95 5.10 -2.71
CA GLY A 210 -17.97 6.53 -2.39
C GLY A 210 -16.97 7.35 -3.20
N ASP A 211 -16.86 8.62 -2.81
CA ASP A 211 -16.04 9.62 -3.47
C ASP A 211 -14.54 9.44 -3.20
N LEU A 212 -13.73 9.90 -4.15
CA LEU A 212 -12.28 9.96 -3.95
C LEU A 212 -11.95 11.03 -2.90
N PRO A 213 -10.95 10.82 -2.01
CA PRO A 213 -10.63 11.77 -0.94
C PRO A 213 -10.29 13.18 -1.43
N PHE A 214 -9.81 13.31 -2.66
CA PHE A 214 -9.42 14.57 -3.29
C PHE A 214 -10.51 15.17 -4.21
N SER A 215 -11.65 14.49 -4.40
CA SER A 215 -12.72 15.00 -5.27
C SER A 215 -13.30 16.30 -4.69
N GLY A 216 -13.43 17.32 -5.53
CA GLY A 216 -13.97 18.61 -5.10
C GLY A 216 -13.10 19.35 -4.07
N PHE A 217 -11.80 19.02 -3.98
CA PHE A 217 -10.86 19.77 -3.15
C PHE A 217 -10.92 21.26 -3.47
N ARG A 218 -11.12 22.09 -2.46
CA ARG A 218 -11.09 23.55 -2.56
C ARG A 218 -10.36 24.10 -1.35
N LEU A 219 -9.33 24.90 -1.60
CA LEU A 219 -8.55 25.50 -0.53
C LEU A 219 -9.48 26.29 0.41
N THR A 220 -9.41 25.99 1.70
CA THR A 220 -10.33 26.56 2.68
C THR A 220 -10.10 28.07 2.88
N SER A 221 -11.20 28.83 2.90
CA SER A 221 -11.19 30.26 3.25
C SER A 221 -11.22 30.50 4.77
N ASP A 222 -11.52 29.47 5.58
CA ASP A 222 -11.52 29.57 7.04
C ASP A 222 -10.10 29.65 7.61
N ALA A 223 -9.83 30.73 8.33
CA ALA A 223 -8.55 30.97 8.98
C ALA A 223 -8.21 29.92 10.05
N LYS A 224 -9.21 29.39 10.77
CA LYS A 224 -9.00 28.36 11.80
C LYS A 224 -8.60 27.04 11.15
N ALA A 225 -9.33 26.60 10.14
CA ALA A 225 -8.97 25.41 9.36
C ALA A 225 -7.57 25.52 8.73
N ARG A 226 -7.21 26.67 8.13
CA ARG A 226 -5.84 26.89 7.62
C ARG A 226 -4.76 26.84 8.70
N ARG A 227 -5.06 27.28 9.92
CA ARG A 227 -4.13 27.20 11.05
C ARG A 227 -3.91 25.74 11.46
N LEU A 228 -4.98 24.96 11.58
CA LEU A 228 -4.89 23.52 11.88
C LEU A 228 -4.14 22.77 10.78
N ALA A 229 -4.45 23.02 9.51
CA ALA A 229 -3.74 22.41 8.38
C ALA A 229 -2.23 22.64 8.47
N ARG A 230 -1.78 23.85 8.81
CA ARG A 230 -0.36 24.18 8.98
C ARG A 230 0.29 23.46 10.16
N PHE A 231 -0.39 23.36 11.31
CA PHE A 231 0.16 22.63 12.45
C PHE A 231 0.28 21.13 12.19
N TYR A 232 -0.74 20.52 11.58
CA TYR A 232 -0.66 19.11 11.18
C TYR A 232 0.40 18.88 10.10
N ALA A 233 0.54 19.79 9.13
CA ALA A 233 1.58 19.73 8.11
C ALA A 233 2.98 19.85 8.72
N LEU A 234 3.18 20.77 9.68
CA LEU A 234 4.44 20.89 10.41
C LEU A 234 4.76 19.60 11.18
N GLY A 235 3.79 19.04 11.89
CA GLY A 235 3.96 17.75 12.57
C GLY A 235 4.32 16.61 11.62
N ALA A 236 3.69 16.56 10.44
CA ALA A 236 4.01 15.60 9.39
C ALA A 236 5.45 15.76 8.88
N VAL A 237 5.89 16.99 8.62
CA VAL A 237 7.26 17.30 8.17
C VAL A 237 8.28 16.94 9.26
N LEU A 238 8.03 17.26 10.52
CA LEU A 238 8.92 16.91 11.63
C LEU A 238 9.03 15.39 11.81
N ALA A 239 7.92 14.66 11.72
CA ALA A 239 7.93 13.20 11.79
C ALA A 239 8.65 12.57 10.59
N LEU A 240 8.47 13.11 9.39
CA LEU A 240 9.17 12.66 8.18
C LEU A 240 10.68 12.94 8.27
N ALA A 241 11.07 14.13 8.72
CA ALA A 241 12.47 14.48 8.95
C ALA A 241 13.10 13.58 10.02
N GLY A 242 12.37 13.30 11.10
CA GLY A 242 12.77 12.34 12.13
C GLY A 242 12.95 10.92 11.57
N ALA A 243 12.07 10.49 10.67
CA ALA A 243 12.20 9.20 9.98
C ALA A 243 13.47 9.15 9.12
N ALA A 244 13.68 10.17 8.28
CA ALA A 244 14.80 10.22 7.35
C ALA A 244 16.16 10.34 8.06
N LEU A 245 16.28 11.26 9.03
CA LEU A 245 17.50 11.46 9.81
C LEU A 245 17.75 10.28 10.76
N GLY A 246 16.69 9.78 11.40
CA GLY A 246 16.80 8.64 12.31
C GLY A 246 17.17 7.35 11.60
N ALA A 247 16.73 7.16 10.35
CA ALA A 247 17.08 5.98 9.54
C ALA A 247 18.59 5.84 9.28
N LEU A 248 19.35 6.95 9.38
CA LEU A 248 20.82 6.92 9.32
C LEU A 248 21.46 6.21 10.53
N PHE A 249 20.74 6.13 11.65
CA PHE A 249 21.23 5.54 12.90
C PHE A 249 20.50 4.25 13.26
N CYS A 250 19.19 4.18 12.99
CA CYS A 250 18.36 3.05 13.36
C CYS A 250 17.15 2.92 12.43
N ALA A 251 17.00 1.73 11.84
CA ALA A 251 15.87 1.37 10.98
C ALA A 251 14.50 1.57 11.64
N VAL A 252 14.42 1.50 12.98
CA VAL A 252 13.18 1.71 13.73
C VAL A 252 12.63 3.13 13.53
N ALA A 253 13.46 4.11 13.20
CA ALA A 253 13.00 5.47 12.91
C ALA A 253 12.03 5.52 11.71
N LEU A 254 12.10 4.56 10.77
CA LEU A 254 11.17 4.48 9.64
C LEU A 254 9.72 4.22 10.07
N PHE A 255 9.47 3.73 11.29
CA PHE A 255 8.11 3.68 11.83
C PHE A 255 7.46 5.07 11.97
N LEU A 256 8.25 6.15 12.03
CA LEU A 256 7.73 7.52 12.04
C LEU A 256 7.07 7.93 10.70
N LEU A 257 7.28 7.17 9.62
CA LEU A 257 6.55 7.37 8.36
C LEU A 257 5.03 7.20 8.54
N TRP A 258 4.61 6.33 9.47
CA TRP A 258 3.20 6.10 9.73
C TRP A 258 2.49 7.31 10.36
N PRO A 259 2.94 7.89 11.50
CA PRO A 259 2.38 9.13 12.00
C PRO A 259 2.62 10.31 11.04
N ALA A 260 3.73 10.37 10.31
CA ALA A 260 3.95 11.41 9.30
C ALA A 260 2.84 11.42 8.23
N LEU A 261 2.53 10.24 7.67
CA LEU A 261 1.46 10.09 6.70
C LEU A 261 0.08 10.39 7.31
N ALA A 262 -0.18 9.91 8.53
CA ALA A 262 -1.44 10.19 9.24
C ALA A 262 -1.68 11.70 9.40
N LEU A 263 -0.66 12.44 9.84
CA LEU A 263 -0.72 13.88 10.04
C LEU A 263 -0.83 14.62 8.69
N ALA A 264 -0.14 14.16 7.65
CA ALA A 264 -0.27 14.72 6.30
C ALA A 264 -1.69 14.57 5.75
N ILE A 265 -2.32 13.41 5.95
CA ILE A 265 -3.72 13.16 5.56
C ILE A 265 -4.67 14.09 6.34
N VAL A 266 -4.45 14.28 7.64
CA VAL A 266 -5.27 15.21 8.45
C VAL A 266 -5.04 16.66 8.03
N ALA A 267 -3.80 17.05 7.72
CA ALA A 267 -3.49 18.37 7.17
C ALA A 267 -4.24 18.60 5.85
N PHE A 268 -4.26 17.59 4.97
CA PHE A 268 -5.01 17.62 3.71
C PHE A 268 -6.52 17.77 3.91
N ALA A 269 -7.09 17.10 4.92
CA ALA A 269 -8.49 17.28 5.32
C ALA A 269 -8.80 18.74 5.67
N TYR A 270 -8.01 19.34 6.57
CA TYR A 270 -8.19 20.73 6.99
C TYR A 270 -7.83 21.76 5.90
N ALA A 271 -6.96 21.41 4.94
CA ALA A 271 -6.59 22.32 3.86
C ALA A 271 -7.72 22.55 2.86
N GLY A 272 -8.62 21.57 2.67
CA GLY A 272 -9.70 21.70 1.69
C GLY A 272 -10.35 20.41 1.20
N ALA A 273 -9.86 19.24 1.62
CA ALA A 273 -10.44 17.96 1.21
C ALA A 273 -11.71 17.59 2.01
N GLY A 274 -11.84 18.16 3.21
CA GLY A 274 -13.01 17.95 4.08
C GLY A 274 -13.03 16.57 4.74
N GLU A 275 -14.18 16.20 5.29
CA GLU A 275 -14.37 15.02 6.11
C GLU A 275 -14.30 13.68 5.34
N LYS A 276 -14.41 13.72 4.02
CA LYS A 276 -14.30 12.54 3.13
C LYS A 276 -13.00 11.78 3.33
N VAL A 277 -11.94 12.49 3.73
CA VAL A 277 -10.64 11.92 4.10
C VAL A 277 -10.73 10.85 5.19
N PHE A 278 -11.69 10.97 6.12
CA PHE A 278 -11.88 9.99 7.19
C PHE A 278 -12.66 8.74 6.73
N GLN A 279 -13.23 8.75 5.52
CA GLN A 279 -13.95 7.63 4.91
C GLN A 279 -14.99 7.00 5.84
N LYS A 280 -15.76 7.85 6.51
CA LYS A 280 -16.87 7.43 7.37
C LYS A 280 -18.11 7.21 6.50
N SER A 281 -18.63 5.99 6.54
CA SER A 281 -19.86 5.58 5.87
C SER A 281 -21.10 6.12 6.59
N ALA A 282 -22.25 6.09 5.92
CA ALA A 282 -23.53 6.54 6.48
C ALA A 282 -23.97 5.73 7.72
N ASP A 283 -23.59 4.45 7.80
CA ASP A 283 -23.83 3.57 8.96
C ASP A 283 -22.85 3.82 10.13
N GLY A 284 -21.96 4.81 10.00
CA GLY A 284 -20.95 5.16 10.99
C GLY A 284 -19.69 4.29 10.95
N SER A 285 -19.66 3.26 10.11
CA SER A 285 -18.46 2.45 9.88
C SER A 285 -17.38 3.27 9.15
N ILE A 286 -16.14 2.80 9.25
CA ILE A 286 -14.98 3.42 8.61
C ILE A 286 -14.20 2.34 7.86
N THR A 287 -13.61 2.71 6.73
CA THR A 287 -12.82 1.75 5.95
C THR A 287 -11.58 1.30 6.73
N LEU A 288 -11.12 0.07 6.45
CA LEU A 288 -9.90 -0.46 7.06
C LEU A 288 -8.68 0.42 6.74
N ALA A 289 -8.58 0.92 5.50
CA ALA A 289 -7.50 1.80 5.08
C ALA A 289 -7.46 3.10 5.91
N SER A 290 -8.61 3.78 6.05
CA SER A 290 -8.72 4.95 6.94
C SER A 290 -8.40 4.58 8.40
N HIS A 291 -8.85 3.41 8.85
CA HIS A 291 -8.57 2.96 10.22
C HIS A 291 -7.07 2.77 10.49
N VAL A 292 -6.38 2.03 9.63
CA VAL A 292 -4.94 1.76 9.78
C VAL A 292 -4.14 3.05 9.61
N LEU A 293 -4.34 3.80 8.53
CA LEU A 293 -3.54 5.00 8.25
C LEU A 293 -3.69 6.08 9.33
N LEU A 294 -4.91 6.31 9.81
CA LEU A 294 -5.19 7.35 10.80
C LEU A 294 -5.10 6.86 12.25
N LEU A 295 -4.68 5.62 12.49
CA LEU A 295 -4.55 5.09 13.84
C LEU A 295 -3.64 5.96 14.74
N PRO A 296 -2.44 6.40 14.31
CA PRO A 296 -1.58 7.23 15.16
C PRO A 296 -2.26 8.55 15.55
N TYR A 297 -2.93 9.19 14.60
CA TYR A 297 -3.71 10.40 14.85
C TYR A 297 -4.85 10.15 15.85
N ARG A 298 -5.61 9.06 15.69
CA ARG A 298 -6.74 8.74 16.57
C ARG A 298 -6.31 8.38 17.97
N LEU A 299 -5.19 7.66 18.13
CA LEU A 299 -4.59 7.39 19.43
C LEU A 299 -4.18 8.70 20.11
N GLY A 300 -3.52 9.60 19.37
CA GLY A 300 -3.19 10.94 19.86
C GLY A 300 -4.43 11.75 20.27
N ALA A 301 -5.48 11.74 19.45
CA ALA A 301 -6.73 12.42 19.75
C ALA A 301 -7.43 11.85 21.00
N ARG A 302 -7.46 10.52 21.16
CA ARG A 302 -8.01 9.85 22.36
C ARG A 302 -7.19 10.18 23.61
N ALA A 303 -5.87 10.15 23.52
CA ALA A 303 -4.98 10.53 24.62
C ALA A 303 -5.19 12.00 25.01
N ASN A 304 -5.35 12.89 24.03
CA ASN A 304 -5.67 14.29 24.28
C ASN A 304 -7.03 14.46 24.99
N ILE A 305 -8.09 13.82 24.48
CA ILE A 305 -9.42 13.86 25.12
C ILE A 305 -9.31 13.39 26.57
N TRP A 306 -8.71 12.21 26.79
CA TRP A 306 -8.51 11.68 28.14
C TRP A 306 -7.74 12.64 29.04
N ALA A 307 -6.65 13.24 28.55
CA ALA A 307 -5.84 14.18 29.33
C ALA A 307 -6.61 15.45 29.73
N TRP A 308 -7.51 15.93 28.87
CA TRP A 308 -8.35 17.10 29.13
C TRP A 308 -9.57 16.78 30.00
N THR A 309 -10.14 15.59 29.88
CA THR A 309 -11.37 15.21 30.60
C THR A 309 -11.11 14.41 31.87
N ARG A 310 -9.87 13.98 32.16
CA ARG A 310 -9.54 13.16 33.35
C ARG A 310 -9.89 13.79 34.70
N SER A 311 -10.04 15.11 34.75
CA SER A 311 -10.41 15.86 35.96
C SER A 311 -11.87 16.29 35.99
N LEU A 312 -12.66 15.99 34.95
CA LEU A 312 -14.08 16.28 34.91
C LEU A 312 -14.84 15.11 35.55
N THR A 313 -15.83 15.42 36.39
CA THR A 313 -16.72 14.40 36.96
C THR A 313 -17.53 13.71 35.86
N PRO A 314 -17.86 12.40 36.01
CA PRO A 314 -18.55 11.60 34.99
C PRO A 314 -19.89 12.17 34.54
#